data_AF-A0A7N0SWV3-F1
#
_entry.id   AF-A0A7N0SWV3-F1
#
_cell.length_a   1.000
_cell.length_b   1.000
_cell.length_c   1.000
_cell.angle_alpha   90.00
_cell.angle_beta   90.00
_cell.angle_gamma   90.00
#
_symmetry.space_group_name_H-M   'P 1'
#
loop_
_entity.id
_entity.type
_entity.pdbx_description
1 polymer ?
#
loop_
_entity_poly.entity_id
_entity_poly.type
_entity_poly.pdbx_seq_one_letter_code
_entity_poly.pdbx_strand_id
1 'polypeptide(L)' 'MDTELVVLFLGDTSKGHKAGEFTDFFLTGSNGIFTGFTPEFVSRAWDLDENTVKQLVAGKNFSGIVKHSSLHLRSCQKS' A
#
# COMPACT_ATOMS: atom_id res chain seq x y z
N MET A 1 -17.98 -4.69 21.21
CA MET A 1 -16.91 -5.69 21.14
C MET A 1 -16.13 -5.36 19.88
N ASP A 2 -14.85 -5.00 20.02
CA ASP A 2 -13.96 -4.90 18.86
C ASP A 2 -13.66 -6.33 18.38
N THR A 3 -13.79 -6.57 17.07
CA THR A 3 -13.43 -7.84 16.45
C THR A 3 -11.98 -7.75 15.97
N GLU A 4 -11.16 -8.71 16.36
CA GLU A 4 -9.75 -8.79 15.93
C GLU A 4 -9.63 -9.58 14.62
N LEU A 5 -8.81 -9.09 13.68
CA LEU A 5 -8.47 -9.79 12.45
C LEU A 5 -7.13 -10.51 12.63
N VAL A 6 -7.12 -11.84 12.50
CA VAL A 6 -5.91 -12.66 12.51
C VAL A 6 -5.76 -13.33 11.14
N VAL A 7 -4.57 -13.23 10.55
CA VAL A 7 -4.23 -13.86 9.25
C VAL A 7 -2.99 -14.72 9.44
N LEU A 8 -3.05 -16.00 9.05
CA LEU A 8 -1.93 -16.92 9.02
C LEU A 8 -1.48 -17.12 7.56
N PHE A 9 -0.23 -16.78 7.26
CA PHE A 9 0.37 -17.03 5.96
C PHE A 9 1.13 -18.36 5.97
N LEU A 10 0.78 -19.25 5.04
CA LEU A 10 1.48 -20.51 4.78
C LEU A 10 1.70 -20.64 3.27
N GLY A 11 2.95 -20.84 2.87
CA GLY A 11 3.33 -20.93 1.46
C GLY A 11 4.63 -21.72 1.30
N ASP A 12 4.77 -22.37 0.16
CA ASP A 12 6.01 -23.07 -0.22
C ASP A 12 7.02 -22.06 -0.77
N THR A 13 8.13 -21.88 -0.04
CA THR A 13 9.23 -20.98 -0.41
C THR A 13 10.42 -21.72 -1.03
N SER A 14 10.31 -23.02 -1.34
CA SER A 14 11.39 -23.81 -1.94
C SER A 14 11.88 -23.25 -3.29
N LYS A 15 11.01 -22.54 -4.01
CA LYS A 15 11.29 -21.81 -5.26
C LYS A 15 11.07 -20.31 -5.13
N GLY A 16 11.03 -19.79 -3.90
CA GLY A 16 10.89 -18.35 -3.63
C GLY A 16 12.12 -17.57 -4.11
N HIS A 17 12.00 -16.24 -4.17
CA HIS A 17 13.12 -15.36 -4.55
C HIS A 17 14.37 -15.64 -3.66
N LYS A 18 14.13 -15.93 -2.38
CA LYS A 18 15.11 -16.53 -1.48
C LYS A 18 14.48 -17.74 -0.78
N ALA A 19 15.11 -18.91 -0.92
CA ALA A 19 14.58 -20.15 -0.36
C ALA A 19 14.46 -20.06 1.17
N GLY A 20 13.33 -20.50 1.72
CA GLY A 20 13.03 -20.42 3.15
C GLY A 20 12.51 -19.07 3.62
N GLU A 21 12.41 -18.07 2.74
CA GLU A 21 11.95 -16.72 3.10
C GLU A 21 10.80 -16.27 2.19
N PHE A 22 9.80 -15.61 2.79
CA PHE A 22 8.87 -14.80 2.02
C PHE A 22 9.58 -13.54 1.53
N THR A 23 9.21 -13.07 0.35
CA THR A 23 9.68 -11.80 -0.19
C THR A 23 8.47 -10.94 -0.51
N ASP A 24 8.25 -9.92 0.31
CA ASP A 24 7.13 -9.01 0.16
C ASP A 24 7.48 -7.86 -0.78
N PHE A 25 6.71 -7.73 -1.87
CA PHE A 25 6.84 -6.63 -2.82
C PHE A 25 5.74 -5.60 -2.57
N PHE A 26 6.04 -4.60 -1.74
CA PHE A 26 5.10 -3.51 -1.50
C PHE A 26 4.90 -2.68 -2.78
N LEU A 27 3.66 -2.33 -3.11
CA LEU A 27 3.35 -1.51 -4.29
C LEU A 27 3.42 -0.01 -4.00
N THR A 28 3.33 0.41 -2.75
CA THR A 28 3.28 1.83 -2.34
C THR A 28 3.95 2.00 -0.98
N GLY A 29 4.17 3.25 -0.58
CA GLY A 29 4.90 3.61 0.63
C GLY A 29 6.40 3.72 0.38
N SER A 30 7.13 4.14 1.40
CA SER A 30 8.59 4.36 1.34
C SER A 30 9.40 3.13 0.92
N ASN A 31 8.86 1.92 1.15
CA ASN A 31 9.49 0.64 0.79
C ASN A 31 8.87 0.02 -0.48
N GLY A 32 8.05 0.77 -1.22
CA GLY A 32 7.38 0.27 -2.42
C GLY A 32 8.32 0.08 -3.59
N ILE A 33 8.07 -0.92 -4.44
CA ILE A 33 8.92 -1.25 -5.61
C ILE A 33 9.06 -0.09 -6.61
N PHE A 34 8.06 0.81 -6.66
CA PHE A 34 8.10 1.95 -7.58
C PHE A 34 9.06 3.06 -7.15
N THR A 35 9.55 3.03 -5.91
CA THR A 35 10.62 3.94 -5.46
C THR A 35 11.97 3.66 -6.13
N GLY A 36 12.14 2.47 -6.71
CA GLY A 36 13.32 2.11 -7.52
C GLY A 36 13.32 2.68 -8.94
N PHE A 37 12.23 3.35 -9.36
CA PHE A 37 12.10 3.99 -10.67
C PHE A 37 11.96 5.50 -10.52
N THR A 38 12.29 6.25 -11.59
CA THR A 38 12.05 7.69 -11.58
C THR A 38 10.55 7.99 -11.70
N PRO A 39 10.04 9.07 -11.08
CA PRO A 39 8.64 9.47 -11.20
C PRO A 39 8.17 9.65 -12.66
N GLU A 40 9.05 10.14 -13.54
CA GLU A 40 8.75 10.36 -14.96
C GLU A 40 8.59 9.04 -15.73
N PHE A 41 9.32 7.99 -15.33
CA PHE A 41 9.16 6.66 -15.93
C PHE A 41 7.79 6.07 -15.56
N VAL A 42 7.44 6.13 -14.27
CA VAL A 42 6.16 5.59 -13.77
C VAL A 42 4.98 6.40 -14.31
N SER A 43 5.11 7.73 -14.38
CA SER A 43 4.14 8.64 -15.00
C SER A 43 3.83 8.27 -16.45
N ARG A 44 4.84 8.00 -17.27
CA ARG A 44 4.64 7.55 -18.66
C ARG A 44 4.06 6.14 -18.75
N ALA A 45 4.46 5.24 -17.86
CA ALA A 45 3.96 3.86 -17.86
C ALA A 45 2.47 3.77 -17.50
N TRP A 46 2.00 4.67 -16.63
CA TRP A 46 0.62 4.68 -16.14
C TRP A 46 -0.28 5.73 -16.81
N ASP A 47 0.29 6.58 -17.67
CA ASP A 47 -0.40 7.72 -18.30
C ASP A 47 -1.03 8.67 -17.26
N LEU A 48 -0.24 9.05 -16.25
CA LEU A 48 -0.66 9.94 -15.17
C LEU A 48 0.31 11.12 -15.03
N ASP A 49 -0.14 12.23 -14.47
CA ASP A 49 0.76 13.33 -14.12
C ASP A 49 1.72 12.93 -13.00
N GLU A 50 2.90 13.54 -13.02
CA GLU A 50 3.99 13.19 -12.10
C GLU A 50 3.65 13.49 -10.63
N ASN A 51 2.80 14.48 -10.34
CA ASN A 51 2.40 14.79 -8.97
C ASN A 51 1.48 13.70 -8.41
N THR A 52 0.53 13.22 -9.21
CA THR A 52 -0.32 12.07 -8.85
C THR A 52 0.54 10.83 -8.61
N VAL A 53 1.50 10.55 -9.48
CA VAL A 53 2.44 9.43 -9.27
C VAL A 53 3.22 9.58 -7.98
N LYS A 54 3.80 10.75 -7.70
CA LYS A 54 4.53 11.00 -6.44
C LYS A 54 3.68 10.73 -5.21
N GLN A 55 2.41 11.11 -5.22
CA GLN A 55 1.49 10.81 -4.11
C GLN A 55 1.22 9.31 -3.95
N LEU A 56 1.11 8.57 -5.06
CA LEU A 56 0.83 7.13 -5.06
C LEU A 56 2.07 6.29 -4.68
N VAL A 57 3.25 6.65 -5.16
CA VAL A 57 4.48 5.84 -4.95
C VAL A 57 5.25 6.25 -3.69
N ALA A 58 5.25 7.55 -3.35
CA ALA A 58 5.94 8.08 -2.17
C ALA A 58 4.97 8.44 -1.03
N GLY A 59 3.71 8.00 -1.13
CA GLY A 59 2.69 8.20 -0.11
C GLY A 59 3.13 7.67 1.27
N LYS A 60 2.48 8.21 2.33
CA LYS A 60 2.80 8.03 3.77
C LYS A 60 3.40 6.67 4.14
N ASN A 61 4.38 6.70 5.06
CA ASN A 61 4.99 5.54 5.73
C ASN A 61 3.94 4.46 6.04
N PHE A 62 3.92 3.42 5.21
CA PHE A 62 2.93 2.36 5.24
C PHE A 62 3.63 1.03 5.42
N SER A 63 3.08 0.21 6.30
CA SER A 63 3.59 -1.12 6.65
C SER A 63 2.56 -2.23 6.40
N GLY A 64 1.61 -2.04 5.49
CA GLY A 64 0.70 -3.10 5.02
C GLY A 64 -0.80 -2.92 5.37
N ILE A 65 -1.16 -2.25 6.46
CA ILE A 65 -2.57 -2.01 6.83
C ILE A 65 -2.78 -0.53 7.20
N VAL A 66 -3.78 0.12 6.57
CA VAL A 66 -4.19 1.50 6.90
C VAL A 66 -5.55 1.53 7.56
N LYS A 67 -5.71 2.44 8.53
CA LYS A 67 -7.02 2.77 9.08
C LYS A 67 -7.87 3.46 8.01
N HIS A 68 -9.00 2.86 7.67
CA HIS A 68 -10.02 3.52 6.88
C HIS A 68 -11.02 4.23 7.81
N SER A 69 -11.12 5.56 7.70
CA SER A 69 -12.15 6.32 8.42
C SER A 69 -13.49 6.21 7.69
N SER A 70 -14.42 5.44 8.24
CA SER A 70 -15.84 5.56 7.86
C SER A 70 -16.41 6.81 8.56
N LEU A 71 -16.58 7.89 7.82
CA LEU A 71 -17.46 8.98 8.23
C LEU A 71 -18.90 8.50 8.04
N HIS A 72 -19.52 8.05 9.13
CA HIS A 72 -20.97 7.97 9.16
C HIS A 72 -21.52 9.40 9.08
N LEU A 73 -22.35 9.68 8.07
CA LEU A 73 -23.06 10.95 7.84
C LEU A 73 -23.64 11.49 9.15
N ARG A 74 -22.98 12.48 9.78
CA ARG A 74 -23.62 13.35 10.77
C ARG A 74 -24.09 14.62 10.05
N SER A 75 -25.13 14.48 9.24
CA SER A 75 -25.88 15.62 8.68
C SER A 75 -27.10 16.00 9.51
N CYS A 76 -27.14 15.67 10.80
CA CYS A 76 -28.21 16.14 11.69
C CYS A 76 -27.66 16.39 13.09
N GLN A 77 -28.07 17.51 13.70
CA GLN A 77 -27.59 18.17 14.93
C GLN A 77 -26.45 19.16 14.65
N LYS A 78 -26.66 20.49 14.61
CA LYS A 78 -27.54 21.30 15.46
C LYS A 78 -28.08 22.52 14.69
N SER A 79 -29.38 22.75 14.90
CA SER A 79 -30.05 24.05 14.80
C SER A 79 -29.57 25.00 15.89
#